data_AF-A0A7X8QI24-F1
#
_entry.id   AF-A0A7X8QI24-F1
#
_cell.length_a   1.000
_cell.length_b   1.000
_cell.length_c   1.000
_cell.angle_alpha   90.00
_cell.angle_beta   90.00
_cell.angle_gamma   90.00
#
_symmetry.space_group_name_H-M   'P 1'
#
loop_
_entity.id
_entity.type
_entity.pdbx_description
1 polymer ?
#
loop_
_entity_poly.entity_id
_entity_poly.type
_entity_poly.pdbx_seq_one_letter_code
_entity_poly.pdbx_strand_id
1 'polypeptide(L)' 'MAETKREKFVRIAEARTNKIISMIQLLGNCSNRAAYDYTEKDVNAIINAIDKELKLAKQKFVSSGEKQRNFKLEK' A
#
# COMPACT_ATOMS: atom_id res chain seq x y z
N MET A 1 -31.14 -8.01 -6.05
CA MET A 1 -30.38 -7.28 -7.10
C MET A 1 -28.91 -7.60 -6.93
N ALA A 2 -28.15 -7.69 -8.02
CA ALA A 2 -26.70 -7.89 -7.96
C ALA A 2 -25.97 -6.57 -7.70
N GLU A 3 -24.88 -6.62 -6.94
CA GLU A 3 -24.00 -5.49 -6.63
C GLU A 3 -23.41 -4.86 -7.92
N THR A 4 -23.40 -3.52 -8.01
CA THR A 4 -22.75 -2.79 -9.11
C THR A 4 -21.22 -2.87 -9.00
N LYS A 5 -20.50 -2.61 -10.11
CA LYS A 5 -19.02 -2.55 -10.10
C LYS A 5 -18.48 -1.54 -9.08
N ARG A 6 -19.17 -0.41 -8.88
CA ARG A 6 -18.78 0.63 -7.94
C ARG A 6 -18.96 0.17 -6.50
N GLU A 7 -20.12 -0.38 -6.15
CA GLU A 7 -20.39 -0.92 -4.81
C GLU A 7 -19.39 -2.02 -4.45
N LYS A 8 -19.13 -2.94 -5.39
CA LYS A 8 -18.12 -4.00 -5.23
C LYS A 8 -16.74 -3.43 -4.95
N PHE A 9 -16.33 -2.39 -5.66
CA PHE A 9 -15.06 -1.73 -5.42
C PHE A 9 -15.01 -1.09 -4.03
N VAL A 10 -16.04 -0.33 -3.64
CA VAL A 10 -16.09 0.34 -2.34
C VAL A 10 -15.97 -0.69 -1.22
N ARG A 11 -16.83 -1.71 -1.21
CA ARG A 11 -16.85 -2.74 -0.18
C ARG A 11 -15.50 -3.46 -0.05
N ILE A 12 -14.89 -3.83 -1.17
CA ILE A 12 -13.62 -4.56 -1.15
C ILE A 12 -12.46 -3.64 -0.76
N ALA A 13 -12.40 -2.43 -1.31
CA ALA A 13 -11.33 -1.48 -1.03
C ALA A 13 -11.35 -1.04 0.44
N GLU A 14 -12.52 -0.69 0.96
CA GLU A 14 -12.69 -0.27 2.35
C GLU A 14 -12.31 -1.40 3.34
N ALA A 15 -12.83 -2.60 3.13
CA ALA A 15 -12.50 -3.75 3.99
C ALA A 15 -10.98 -4.04 3.99
N ARG A 16 -10.32 -3.94 2.83
CA ARG A 16 -8.87 -4.14 2.72
C ARG A 16 -8.09 -3.02 3.40
N THR A 17 -8.48 -1.77 3.19
CA THR A 17 -7.85 -0.60 3.82
C THR A 17 -7.91 -0.69 5.34
N ASN A 18 -9.09 -0.99 5.90
CA ASN A 18 -9.26 -1.13 7.35
C ASN A 18 -8.41 -2.27 7.92
N LYS A 19 -8.31 -3.40 7.21
CA LYS A 19 -7.43 -4.50 7.61
C LYS A 19 -5.95 -4.09 7.61
N ILE A 20 -5.50 -3.35 6.59
CA ILE A 20 -4.12 -2.85 6.52
C ILE A 20 -3.83 -1.89 7.68
N ILE A 21 -4.72 -0.94 7.95
CA ILE A 21 -4.59 0.01 9.06
C ILE A 21 -4.48 -0.74 10.39
N SER A 22 -5.36 -1.70 10.66
CA SER A 22 -5.32 -2.49 11.89
C SER A 22 -4.00 -3.27 12.03
N MET A 23 -3.49 -3.85 10.96
CA MET A 23 -2.21 -4.57 10.98
C MET A 23 -1.02 -3.63 11.24
N ILE A 24 -1.04 -2.42 10.68
CA ILE A 24 -0.02 -1.40 10.95
C ILE A 24 -0.06 -0.96 12.42
N GLN A 25 -1.25 -0.80 13.00
CA GLN A 25 -1.39 -0.50 14.44
C GLN A 25 -0.83 -1.62 15.32
N LEU A 26 -1.15 -2.88 15.01
CA LEU A 26 -0.60 -4.04 15.73
C LEU A 26 0.93 -4.13 15.60
N LEU A 27 1.47 -3.84 14.42
CA LEU A 27 2.91 -3.76 14.21
C LEU A 27 3.53 -2.65 15.06
N GLY A 28 2.86 -1.50 15.21
CA GLY A 28 3.28 -0.42 16.09
C GLY A 28 3.42 -0.83 17.56
N ASN A 29 2.64 -1.80 18.03
CA ASN A 29 2.76 -2.33 19.40
C ASN A 29 4.09 -3.07 19.63
N CYS A 30 4.78 -3.49 18.57
CA CYS A 30 6.12 -4.09 18.67
C CYS A 30 7.20 -3.05 19.06
N SER A 31 6.86 -1.76 19.10
CA SER A 31 7.77 -0.70 19.60
C SER A 31 8.05 -0.77 21.10
N ASN A 32 7.35 -1.64 21.84
CA ASN A 32 7.60 -1.82 23.26
C ASN A 32 8.94 -2.53 23.51
N ARG A 33 10.00 -1.75 23.76
CA ARG A 33 11.34 -2.24 24.08
C ARG A 33 11.44 -3.04 25.39
N ALA A 34 10.44 -2.97 26.27
CA ALA A 34 10.40 -3.80 27.46
C ALA A 34 10.01 -5.26 27.13
N ALA A 35 9.27 -5.47 26.04
CA ALA A 35 8.81 -6.78 25.60
C ALA A 35 9.66 -7.36 24.45
N TYR A 36 10.34 -6.50 23.69
CA TYR A 36 11.06 -6.88 22.48
C TYR A 36 12.43 -6.22 22.40
N ASP A 37 13.41 -6.98 21.91
CA ASP A 37 14.70 -6.43 21.50
C ASP A 37 14.71 -6.28 19.97
N TYR A 38 15.08 -5.09 19.50
CA TYR A 38 15.15 -4.78 18.09
C TYR A 38 16.10 -3.61 17.87
N THR A 39 16.72 -3.62 16.68
CA THR A 39 17.62 -2.57 16.26
C THR A 39 16.91 -1.56 15.36
N GLU A 40 17.51 -0.39 15.17
CA GLU A 40 17.05 0.57 14.16
C GLU A 40 17.06 -0.03 12.74
N LYS A 41 17.98 -0.96 12.47
CA LYS A 41 18.05 -1.67 11.19
C LYS A 41 16.80 -2.52 10.96
N ASP A 42 16.29 -3.17 12.00
CA ASP A 42 15.06 -3.97 11.91
C ASP A 42 13.84 -3.08 11.63
N VAL A 43 13.72 -1.97 12.36
CA VAL A 43 12.65 -0.98 12.13
C VAL A 43 12.70 -0.44 10.69
N ASN A 44 13.89 -0.03 10.23
CA ASN A 44 14.06 0.49 8.88
C ASN A 44 13.72 -0.56 7.82
N ALA A 45 14.11 -1.82 8.00
CA ALA A 45 13.79 -2.90 7.06
C ALA A 45 12.27 -3.12 6.96
N ILE A 46 11.58 -3.15 8.10
CA ILE A 46 10.13 -3.32 8.18
C ILE A 46 9.39 -2.19 7.47
N ILE A 47 9.71 -0.93 7.79
CA ILE A 47 9.04 0.24 7.20
C ILE A 47 9.32 0.34 5.70
N ASN A 48 10.57 0.13 5.27
CA ASN A 48 10.92 0.17 3.85
C ASN A 48 10.18 -0.89 3.03
N ALA A 49 9.95 -2.09 3.58
CA ALA A 49 9.20 -3.14 2.91
C ALA A 49 7.73 -2.71 2.69
N ILE A 50 7.10 -2.12 3.71
CA ILE A 50 5.72 -1.61 3.62
C ILE A 50 5.63 -0.46 2.62
N ASP A 51 6.53 0.52 2.70
CA ASP A 51 6.56 1.66 1.80
C ASP A 51 6.76 1.26 0.34
N LYS A 52 7.60 0.25 0.08
CA LYS A 52 7.80 -0.30 -1.26
C LYS A 52 6.49 -0.86 -1.81
N GLU A 53 5.77 -1.66 -1.02
CA GLU A 53 4.49 -2.24 -1.46
C GLU A 53 3.43 -1.16 -1.68
N LEU A 54 3.37 -0.14 -0.81
CA LEU A 54 2.48 1.01 -1.00
C LEU A 54 2.77 1.77 -2.31
N LYS A 55 4.05 1.98 -2.65
CA LYS A 55 4.46 2.58 -3.93
C LYS A 55 4.01 1.74 -5.12
N LEU A 56 4.21 0.42 -5.07
CA LEU A 56 3.77 -0.50 -6.13
C LEU A 56 2.24 -0.50 -6.28
N ALA A 57 1.50 -0.50 -5.17
CA ALA A 57 0.05 -0.40 -5.18
C ALA A 57 -0.42 0.92 -5.82
N LYS A 58 0.18 2.06 -5.44
CA LYS A 58 -0.12 3.37 -6.04
C LYS A 58 0.13 3.39 -7.54
N GLN A 59 1.24 2.81 -8.00
CA GLN A 59 1.58 2.73 -9.43
C GLN A 59 0.47 2.06 -10.24
N LYS A 60 -0.18 1.00 -9.74
CA LYS A 60 -1.28 0.31 -10.44
C LYS A 60 -2.48 1.22 -10.72
N PHE A 61 -2.75 2.19 -9.85
CA PHE A 61 -3.82 3.18 -10.06
C PHE A 61 -3.44 4.26 -11.08
N VAL A 62 -2.14 4.57 -11.22
CA VAL A 62 -1.62 5.56 -12.18
C VAL A 62 -1.41 4.95 -13.57
N SER A 63 -0.84 3.74 -13.65
CA SER A 63 -0.55 3.03 -14.90
C SER A 63 -1.81 2.63 -15.68
N SER A 64 -2.98 2.72 -15.06
CA SER A 64 -4.28 2.48 -15.70
C SER A 64 -4.80 3.72 -16.47
N GLY A 65 -4.14 4.87 -16.37
CA GLY A 65 -4.54 6.15 -16.99
C GLY A 65 -3.58 6.73 -18.03
N GLU A 66 -2.33 6.30 -18.08
CA GLU A 66 -1.35 6.79 -19.07
C GLU A 66 -1.29 5.86 -20.29
N LYS A 67 -2.10 6.17 -21.32
CA LYS A 67 -1.70 5.79 -22.69
C LYS A 67 -0.35 6.43 -22.94
N GLN A 68 0.70 5.63 -23.17
CA GLN A 68 1.99 6.08 -23.68
C GLN A 68 1.76 7.18 -24.73
N ARG A 69 2.11 8.42 -24.39
CA ARG A 69 2.20 9.48 -25.40
C ARG A 69 3.45 9.15 -26.21
N ASN A 70 3.25 8.77 -27.46
CA ASN A 70 4.33 8.47 -28.39
C ASN A 70 5.39 9.57 -28.35
N PHE A 71 6.63 9.18 -28.07
CA PHE A 71 7.79 10.04 -28.22
C PHE A 71 8.10 10.21 -29.71
N LYS A 72 8.22 11.45 -30.19
CA LYS A 72 8.78 11.78 -31.50
C LYS A 72 10.02 12.63 -31.30
N LEU A 73 11.09 12.31 -32.02
CA LEU A 73 12.17 13.25 -32.28
C LEU A 73 11.77 14.10 -33.48
N GLU A 74 11.85 15.41 -33.35
CA GLU A 74 11.72 16.32 -34.48
C GLU A 74 13.01 16.30 -35.30
N LYS A 75 12.83 16.40 -36.62
CA LYS A 75 13.85 16.82 -37.57
C LYS A 75 13.29 18.02 -38.33
#